data_AF-A0A9E5JUN0-F1
#
_entry.id   AF-A0A9E5JUN0-F1
#
_cell.length_a   1.000
_cell.length_b   1.000
_cell.length_c   1.000
_cell.angle_alpha   90.00
_cell.angle_beta   90.00
_cell.angle_gamma   90.00
#
_symmetry.space_group_name_H-M   'P 1'
#
loop_
_entity.id
_entity.type
_entity.pdbx_description
1 polymer ?
#
loop_
_entity_poly.entity_id
_entity_poly.type
_entity_poly.pdbx_seq_one_letter_code
_entity_poly.pdbx_strand_id
1 'polypeptide(L)'
;MDISIIHVTLFVLAIFLGIELITKVPPTLHTPLMSGSNAISGVTLVGAILAAGHGGNETLINVLGFMAVALATINVVGGFMVTNRMLAMFKRKD
;
A
#
# COMPACT_ATOMS: atom_id res chain seq x y z
N MET A 1 5.70 -2.90 29.22
CA MET A 1 4.59 -3.19 28.29
C MET A 1 5.16 -4.05 27.19
N ASP A 2 4.63 -5.26 26.99
CA ASP A 2 5.18 -6.18 26.00
C ASP A 2 5.01 -5.62 24.59
N ILE A 3 6.01 -5.87 23.74
CA ILE A 3 6.03 -5.38 22.35
C ILE A 3 4.77 -5.81 21.59
N SER A 4 4.24 -7.00 21.85
CA SER A 4 2.98 -7.48 21.24
C SER A 4 1.78 -6.60 21.60
N ILE A 5 1.67 -6.17 22.86
CA ILE A 5 0.60 -5.28 23.31
C ILE A 5 0.65 -3.95 22.56
N ILE A 6 1.85 -3.40 22.36
CA ILE A 6 2.06 -2.16 21.60
C ILE A 6 1.57 -2.32 20.15
N HIS A 7 1.93 -3.41 19.46
CA HIS A 7 1.51 -3.65 18.08
C HIS A 7 -0.01 -3.77 17.95
N VAL A 8 -0.67 -4.48 18.87
CA VAL A 8 -2.13 -4.61 18.87
C VAL A 8 -2.79 -3.26 19.14
N THR A 9 -2.27 -2.47 20.09
CA THR A 9 -2.77 -1.11 20.34
C THR A 9 -2.65 -0.24 19.08
N LEU A 10 -1.49 -0.26 18.41
CA LEU A 10 -1.29 0.49 17.17
C LEU A 10 -2.24 0.02 16.06
N PHE A 11 -2.43 -1.29 15.91
CA PHE A 11 -3.34 -1.87 14.92
C PHE A 11 -4.79 -1.39 15.13
N VAL A 12 -5.28 -1.47 16.37
CA VAL A 12 -6.64 -1.04 16.72
C VAL A 12 -6.81 0.47 16.50
N LEU A 13 -5.86 1.29 16.95
CA LEU A 13 -5.91 2.74 16.74
C LEU A 13 -5.85 3.12 15.25
N ALA A 14 -5.06 2.41 14.44
CA ALA A 14 -5.00 2.63 13.00
C ALA A 14 -6.32 2.32 12.30
N ILE A 15 -7.07 1.30 12.74
CA ILE A 15 -8.42 1.00 12.22
C ILE A 15 -9.37 2.17 12.51
N PHE A 16 -9.42 2.65 13.76
CA PHE A 16 -10.27 3.79 14.13
C PHE A 16 -9.92 5.03 13.31
N LEU A 17 -8.63 5.33 13.16
CA LEU A 17 -8.16 6.43 12.34
C LEU A 17 -8.59 6.27 10.86
N GLY A 18 -8.45 5.07 10.30
CA GLY A 18 -8.87 4.79 8.92
C GLY A 18 -10.35 5.06 8.68
N ILE A 19 -11.22 4.63 9.59
CA ILE A 19 -12.67 4.89 9.51
C ILE A 19 -12.95 6.39 9.58
N GLU A 20 -12.38 7.08 10.57
CA GLU A 20 -12.61 8.51 10.79
C GLU A 20 -12.11 9.42 9.65
N LEU A 21 -11.07 8.98 8.93
CA LEU A 21 -10.58 9.69 7.75
C LEU A 21 -11.49 9.48 6.53
N ILE A 22 -11.91 8.23 6.27
CA ILE A 22 -12.72 7.90 5.09
C ILE A 22 -14.11 8.52 5.16
N THR A 23 -14.73 8.60 6.35
CA THR A 23 -16.05 9.20 6.55
C THR A 23 -16.11 10.69 6.20
N LYS A 24 -14.96 11.37 6.16
CA LYS A 24 -14.85 12.81 5.85
C LYS A 24 -14.50 13.11 4.39
N VAL A 25 -14.34 12.09 3.55
CA VAL A 25 -14.01 12.28 2.14
C VAL A 25 -15.29 12.61 1.35
N PRO A 26 -15.33 13.70 0.55
CA PRO A 26 -16.50 14.01 -0.27
C PRO A 26 -16.74 12.95 -1.35
N PRO A 27 -18.00 12.73 -1.78
CA PRO A 27 -18.31 11.64 -2.70
C PRO A 27 -17.59 11.68 -4.05
N THR A 28 -17.24 12.89 -4.51
CA THR A 28 -16.49 13.12 -5.75
C THR A 28 -15.08 12.53 -5.72
N LEU A 29 -14.52 12.26 -4.53
CA LEU A 29 -13.19 11.70 -4.36
C LEU A 29 -13.18 10.20 -4.05
N HIS A 30 -14.32 9.49 -4.01
CA HIS A 30 -14.30 8.05 -3.70
C HIS A 30 -13.49 7.22 -4.70
N THR A 31 -13.58 7.51 -6.00
CA THR A 31 -12.81 6.78 -7.03
C THR A 31 -11.30 7.08 -6.94
N PRO A 32 -10.86 8.36 -6.86
CA PRO A 32 -9.46 8.68 -6.54
C PRO A 32 -8.98 8.07 -5.22
N LEU A 33 -9.82 8.06 -4.18
CA LEU A 33 -9.52 7.48 -2.87
C LEU A 33 -9.30 5.97 -2.97
N MET A 34 -10.16 5.26 -3.72
CA MET A 34 -10.02 3.82 -3.98
C MET A 34 -8.71 3.50 -4.72
N SER A 35 -8.35 4.31 -5.74
CA SER A 35 -7.06 4.18 -6.41
C SER A 35 -5.89 4.46 -5.46
N GLY A 36 -6.01 5.51 -4.64
CA GLY A 36 -4.99 5.91 -3.68
C GLY A 36 -4.75 4.87 -2.58
N SER A 37 -5.81 4.28 -2.02
CA SER A 37 -5.67 3.20 -1.03
C SER A 37 -5.05 1.94 -1.64
N ASN A 38 -5.32 1.64 -2.92
CA ASN A 38 -4.62 0.60 -3.67
C ASN A 38 -3.14 0.94 -3.89
N ALA A 39 -2.77 2.20 -4.11
CA ALA A 39 -1.35 2.59 -4.19
C ALA A 39 -0.62 2.42 -2.86
N ILE A 40 -1.30 2.72 -1.74
CA ILE A 40 -0.75 2.58 -0.38
C ILE A 40 -0.58 1.10 0.01
N SER A 41 -1.47 0.20 -0.43
CA SER A 41 -1.32 -1.25 -0.19
C SER A 41 -0.05 -1.83 -0.82
N GLY A 42 0.57 -1.10 -1.75
CA GLY A 42 1.89 -1.37 -2.28
C GLY A 42 3.02 -1.38 -1.24
N VAL A 43 2.78 -1.00 0.02
CA VAL A 43 3.69 -1.25 1.16
C VAL A 43 4.12 -2.73 1.27
N THR A 44 3.35 -3.65 0.69
CA THR A 44 3.73 -5.06 0.48
C THR A 44 5.10 -5.24 -0.15
N LEU A 45 5.61 -4.25 -0.91
CA LEU A 45 6.97 -4.24 -1.45
C LEU A 45 8.05 -4.38 -0.36
N VAL A 46 7.84 -3.78 0.82
CA VAL A 46 8.78 -3.94 1.94
C VAL A 46 8.87 -5.40 2.36
N GLY A 47 7.74 -6.07 2.50
CA GLY A 47 7.68 -7.50 2.81
C GLY A 47 8.30 -8.37 1.70
N ALA A 48 8.06 -8.02 0.44
CA ALA A 48 8.61 -8.74 -0.71
C ALA A 48 10.15 -8.64 -0.78
N ILE A 49 10.72 -7.46 -0.52
CA ILE A 49 12.18 -7.26 -0.49
C ILE A 49 12.79 -8.06 0.66
N LEU A 50 12.18 -8.01 1.85
CA LEU A 50 12.63 -8.81 2.99
C LEU A 50 12.59 -10.30 2.65
N ALA A 51 11.48 -10.81 2.11
CA ALA A 51 11.33 -12.22 1.74
C ALA A 51 12.35 -12.66 0.67
N ALA A 52 12.57 -11.85 -0.37
CA ALA A 52 13.54 -12.13 -1.42
C ALA A 52 14.98 -12.20 -0.87
N GLY A 53 15.30 -11.42 0.17
CA GLY A 53 16.61 -11.43 0.81
C GLY A 53 16.90 -12.65 1.70
N HIS A 54 15.89 -13.48 2.02
CA HIS A 54 16.04 -14.64 2.91
C HIS A 54 16.27 -15.98 2.19
N GLY A 55 16.20 -16.01 0.85
CA GLY A 55 16.03 -17.26 0.07
C GLY A 55 17.22 -18.22 -0.06
N GLY A 56 18.42 -17.84 0.36
CA GLY A 56 19.60 -18.71 0.29
C GLY A 56 19.80 -19.34 -1.11
N ASN A 57 20.19 -20.62 -1.15
CA ASN A 57 20.43 -21.37 -2.40
C ASN A 57 19.19 -22.10 -2.95
N GLU A 58 18.00 -21.87 -2.39
CA GLU A 58 16.79 -22.52 -2.88
C GLU A 58 16.21 -21.75 -4.08
N THR A 59 16.37 -22.30 -5.28
CA THR A 59 15.88 -21.72 -6.54
C THR A 59 14.41 -21.31 -6.47
N LEU A 60 13.57 -22.11 -5.80
CA LEU A 60 12.14 -21.82 -5.66
C LEU A 60 11.88 -20.53 -4.87
N ILE A 61 12.58 -20.34 -3.74
CA ILE A 61 12.42 -19.14 -2.91
C ILE A 61 12.90 -17.90 -3.67
N ASN A 62 14.01 -18.02 -4.40
CA ASN A 62 14.55 -16.91 -5.19
C ASN A 62 13.60 -16.50 -6.34
N VAL A 63 12.99 -17.47 -7.03
CA VAL A 63 11.99 -17.18 -8.08
C VAL A 63 10.74 -16.54 -7.49
N LEU A 64 10.21 -17.07 -6.38
CA LEU A 64 9.03 -16.50 -5.73
C LEU A 64 9.31 -15.10 -5.16
N GLY A 65 10.50 -14.88 -4.59
CA GLY A 65 10.94 -13.58 -4.09
C GLY A 65 11.06 -12.55 -5.23
N PHE A 66 11.65 -12.94 -6.35
CA PHE A 66 11.71 -12.09 -7.56
C PHE A 66 10.31 -11.71 -8.05
N MET A 67 9.41 -12.70 -8.18
CA MET A 67 8.03 -12.46 -8.60
C MET A 67 7.27 -11.57 -7.62
N ALA A 68 7.46 -11.78 -6.31
CA ALA A 68 6.83 -10.95 -5.28
C ALA A 68 7.28 -9.49 -5.38
N VAL A 69 8.58 -9.23 -5.55
CA VAL A 69 9.11 -7.87 -5.71
C VAL A 69 8.60 -7.23 -7.00
N ALA A 70 8.57 -7.97 -8.11
CA ALA A 70 8.07 -7.49 -9.39
C ALA A 70 6.60 -7.08 -9.30
N LEU A 71 5.74 -7.96 -8.76
CA LEU A 71 4.31 -7.71 -8.61
C LEU A 71 4.03 -6.56 -7.63
N ALA A 72 4.74 -6.50 -6.50
CA ALA A 72 4.59 -5.41 -5.55
C ALA A 72 5.03 -4.07 -6.14
N THR A 73 6.09 -4.06 -6.95
CA THR A 73 6.55 -2.86 -7.67
C THR A 73 5.50 -2.38 -8.67
N ILE A 74 4.91 -3.29 -9.45
CA ILE A 74 3.82 -2.97 -10.38
C ILE A 74 2.63 -2.35 -9.63
N ASN A 75 2.26 -2.90 -8.48
CA ASN A 75 1.17 -2.37 -7.64
C ASN A 75 1.46 -0.93 -7.16
N VAL A 76 2.63 -0.68 -6.57
CA VAL A 76 3.04 0.66 -6.09
C VAL A 76 3.07 1.65 -7.25
N VAL A 77 3.84 1.35 -8.30
CA VAL A 77 4.08 2.30 -9.40
C VAL A 77 2.79 2.57 -10.18
N GLY A 78 2.05 1.51 -10.53
CA GLY A 78 0.78 1.63 -11.23
C GLY A 78 -0.27 2.35 -10.40
N GLY A 79 -0.37 2.02 -9.11
CA GLY A 79 -1.29 2.66 -8.17
C GLY A 79 -1.04 4.17 -8.06
N PHE A 80 0.20 4.60 -7.84
CA PHE A 80 0.52 6.02 -7.74
C PHE A 80 0.35 6.76 -9.07
N MET A 81 0.69 6.13 -10.20
CA MET A 81 0.52 6.74 -11.53
C MET A 81 -0.95 7.00 -11.85
N VAL A 82 -1.82 6.01 -11.63
CA VAL A 82 -3.26 6.14 -11.88
C VAL A 82 -3.88 7.16 -10.92
N THR A 83 -3.52 7.11 -9.63
CA THR A 83 -4.01 8.07 -8.63
C THR A 83 -3.62 9.50 -8.99
N ASN A 84 -2.38 9.74 -9.43
CA ASN A 84 -1.94 11.06 -9.86
C ASN A 84 -2.75 11.56 -11.07
N ARG A 85 -3.02 10.70 -12.06
CA ARG A 85 -3.86 11.04 -13.21
C ARG A 85 -5.29 11.38 -12.79
N MET A 86 -5.85 10.65 -11.84
CA MET A 86 -7.19 10.93 -11.32
C MET A 86 -7.25 12.27 -10.58
N LEU A 87 -6.28 12.54 -9.70
CA LEU A 87 -6.23 13.79 -8.93
C LEU A 87 -5.92 15.01 -9.80
N ALA A 88 -5.20 14.84 -10.92
CA ALA A 88 -4.95 15.91 -11.88
C ALA A 88 -6.25 16.48 -12.47
N MET A 89 -7.35 15.71 -12.52
CA MET A 89 -8.65 16.17 -13.02
C MET A 89 -9.33 17.20 -12.11
N PHE A 90 -8.87 17.34 -10.86
CA PHE A 90 -9.40 18.30 -9.88
C PHE A 90 -8.57 19.59 -9.81
N LYS A 91 -7.44 19.67 -10.52
CA LYS A 91 -6.66 20.91 -10.60
C LYS A 91 -7.41 21.90 -11.49
N ARG A 92 -7.56 23.15 -11.03
CA ARG A 92 -8.02 24.23 -11.90
C ARG A 92 -7.05 24.35 -13.07
N LYS A 93 -7.59 24.43 -14.28
CA LYS A 93 -6.85 24.79 -15.48
C LYS A 93 -6.48 26.26 -15.32
N ASP A 94 -5.21 26.53 -15.05
CA ASP A 94 -4.64 27.83 -15.41
C ASP A 94 -4.52 27.90 -16.95
#